data_AF-A0A6P1YDX4-F1
#
_entry.id   AF-A0A6P1YDX4-F1
#
_cell.length_a   1.000
_cell.length_b   1.000
_cell.length_c   1.000
_cell.angle_alpha   90.00
_cell.angle_beta   90.00
_cell.angle_gamma   90.00
#
_symmetry.space_group_name_H-M   'P 1'
#
loop_
_entity.id
_entity.type
_entity.pdbx_description
1 polymer ?
#
loop_
_entity_poly.entity_id
_entity_poly.type
_entity_poly.pdbx_seq_one_letter_code
_entity_poly.pdbx_strand_id
1 'polypeptide(L)'
;MIIDKLYEEVLGNGPVCVGLDTRFEYLPEYLINSTKTLEEKIFEFNRKIIDATYDLVACYKVQIACYEAFGIEGLKAYSRTLKYIREKGKVVIADIKRGDILSTAEMYAKAHFEGDFEADFITVNPYMGLDAISPYFKYLNTGEKGIFVLIRTSNKSSKDFQELNVDNKPLYLKVAENVQKWGESFIGKSGFSLIGGVVGLTFPKEFLEIKNMCGNMFFLIPGYGAQGGTGEDLKEIFKEKMCGVVNSSRGIIKAHKGIDEGLKFNELARKQVIKMKEDILRWQE
;
A
#
# COMPACT_ATOMS: atom_id res chain seq x y z
N MET A 1 0.08 16.79 -8.37
CA MET A 1 0.99 16.08 -7.45
C MET A 1 0.75 14.58 -7.56
N ILE A 2 1.65 13.74 -7.06
CA ILE A 2 1.51 12.28 -7.13
C ILE A 2 0.26 11.78 -6.39
N ILE A 3 -0.19 12.48 -5.34
CA ILE A 3 -1.47 12.20 -4.68
C ILE A 3 -2.68 12.45 -5.59
N ASP A 4 -2.62 13.48 -6.44
CA ASP A 4 -3.71 13.75 -7.40
C ASP A 4 -3.78 12.65 -8.46
N LYS A 5 -2.62 12.21 -8.96
CA LYS A 5 -2.53 11.06 -9.87
C LYS A 5 -3.10 9.79 -9.22
N LEU A 6 -2.75 9.50 -7.97
CA LEU A 6 -3.29 8.34 -7.25
C LEU A 6 -4.81 8.45 -7.08
N TYR A 7 -5.32 9.65 -6.78
CA TYR A 7 -6.75 9.87 -6.65
C TYR A 7 -7.49 9.71 -7.99
N GLU A 8 -6.93 10.24 -9.09
CA GLU A 8 -7.46 10.04 -10.46
C GLU A 8 -7.49 8.56 -10.83
N GLU A 9 -6.45 7.80 -10.47
CA GLU A 9 -6.38 6.35 -10.66
C GLU A 9 -7.49 5.62 -9.89
N VAL A 10 -7.81 6.07 -8.67
CA VAL A 10 -8.92 5.53 -7.88
C VAL A 10 -10.27 5.83 -8.52
N LEU A 11 -10.47 7.04 -9.04
CA LEU A 11 -11.70 7.41 -9.73
C LEU A 11 -11.89 6.65 -11.04
N GLY A 12 -10.83 6.46 -11.82
CA GLY A 12 -10.91 5.78 -13.12
C GLY A 12 -10.94 4.24 -13.01
N ASN A 13 -10.08 3.68 -12.17
CA ASN A 13 -9.86 2.23 -12.09
C ASN A 13 -10.47 1.59 -10.84
N GLY A 14 -11.02 2.36 -9.91
CA GLY A 14 -11.50 1.88 -8.61
C GLY A 14 -10.36 1.77 -7.57
N PRO A 15 -10.70 1.64 -6.28
CA PRO A 15 -9.74 1.81 -5.19
C PRO A 15 -8.83 0.59 -4.95
N VAL A 16 -8.75 -0.38 -5.87
CA VAL A 16 -8.01 -1.62 -5.64
C VAL A 16 -6.50 -1.35 -5.68
N CYS A 17 -5.79 -1.82 -4.65
CA CYS A 17 -4.33 -1.85 -4.58
C CYS A 17 -3.84 -3.31 -4.51
N VAL A 18 -3.16 -3.78 -5.55
CA VAL A 18 -2.62 -5.15 -5.57
C VAL A 18 -1.33 -5.21 -4.76
N GLY A 19 -1.31 -6.04 -3.73
CA GLY A 19 -0.12 -6.34 -2.95
C GLY A 19 0.73 -7.44 -3.59
N LEU A 20 1.92 -7.09 -4.06
CA LEU A 20 2.92 -8.04 -4.58
C LEU A 20 3.83 -8.50 -3.45
N ASP A 21 3.24 -9.11 -2.42
CA ASP A 21 3.96 -9.67 -1.27
C ASP A 21 4.44 -11.10 -1.62
N THR A 22 5.23 -11.19 -2.70
CA THR A 22 5.57 -12.44 -3.38
C THR A 22 6.50 -13.29 -2.54
N ARG A 23 6.12 -14.55 -2.34
CA ARG A 23 6.93 -15.56 -1.67
C ARG A 23 7.14 -16.75 -2.58
N PHE A 24 8.21 -17.51 -2.36
CA PHE A 24 8.60 -18.60 -3.23
C PHE A 24 7.49 -19.66 -3.38
N GLU A 25 6.77 -19.94 -2.29
CA GLU A 25 5.66 -20.91 -2.28
C GLU A 25 4.42 -20.45 -3.07
N TYR A 26 4.37 -19.18 -3.51
CA TYR A 26 3.28 -18.65 -4.34
C TYR A 26 3.56 -18.80 -5.82
N LEU A 27 4.79 -19.13 -6.22
CA LEU A 27 5.11 -19.27 -7.63
C LEU A 27 4.38 -20.50 -8.20
N PRO A 28 3.90 -20.43 -9.45
CA PRO A 28 3.40 -21.58 -10.18
C PRO A 28 4.53 -22.59 -10.43
N GLU A 29 4.15 -23.86 -10.57
CA GLU A 29 5.09 -24.98 -10.56
C GLU A 29 6.13 -24.88 -11.71
N TYR A 30 5.71 -24.39 -12.88
CA TYR A 30 6.61 -24.19 -14.01
C TYR A 30 7.70 -23.14 -13.73
N LEU A 31 7.42 -22.09 -12.94
CA LEU A 31 8.45 -21.12 -12.55
C LEU A 31 9.39 -21.73 -11.52
N ILE A 32 8.85 -22.44 -10.53
CA ILE A 32 9.63 -23.13 -9.50
C ILE A 32 10.65 -24.06 -10.15
N ASN A 33 10.21 -24.89 -11.10
CA ASN A 33 11.03 -25.91 -11.77
C ASN A 33 11.86 -25.38 -12.95
N SER A 34 11.79 -24.07 -13.27
CA SER A 34 12.58 -23.50 -14.36
C SER A 34 14.07 -23.33 -13.98
N THR A 35 14.93 -23.21 -14.99
CA THR A 35 16.38 -22.95 -14.86
C THR A 35 16.71 -21.49 -14.53
N LYS A 36 15.70 -20.63 -14.40
CA LYS A 36 15.87 -19.21 -14.08
C LYS A 36 16.47 -19.01 -12.69
N THR A 37 17.14 -17.88 -12.51
CA THR A 37 17.56 -17.40 -11.19
C THR A 37 16.35 -17.11 -10.30
N LEU A 38 16.58 -17.00 -8.98
CA LEU A 38 15.50 -16.65 -8.04
C LEU A 38 14.91 -15.28 -8.35
N GLU A 39 15.76 -14.32 -8.70
CA GLU A 39 15.35 -12.99 -9.11
C GLU A 39 14.40 -13.04 -10.32
N GLU A 40 14.81 -13.71 -11.39
CA GLU A 40 14.00 -13.83 -12.62
C GLU A 40 12.66 -14.51 -12.36
N LYS A 41 12.61 -15.53 -11.49
CA LYS A 41 11.37 -16.23 -11.13
C LYS A 41 10.39 -15.30 -10.42
N ILE A 42 10.86 -14.55 -9.41
CA ILE A 42 10.02 -13.61 -8.66
C ILE A 42 9.56 -12.47 -9.57
N PHE A 43 10.46 -11.90 -10.37
CA PHE A 43 10.12 -10.81 -11.28
C PHE A 43 9.14 -11.27 -12.36
N GLU A 44 9.31 -12.45 -12.97
CA GLU A 44 8.37 -12.95 -13.98
C GLU A 44 6.97 -13.18 -13.41
N PHE A 45 6.89 -13.73 -12.19
CA PHE A 45 5.62 -13.89 -11.48
C PHE A 45 4.91 -12.54 -11.29
N ASN A 46 5.63 -11.55 -10.75
CA ASN A 46 5.10 -10.20 -10.54
C ASN A 46 4.69 -9.54 -11.86
N ARG A 47 5.55 -9.59 -12.87
CA ARG A 47 5.33 -9.00 -14.20
C ARG A 47 4.04 -9.51 -14.83
N LYS A 48 3.82 -10.84 -14.83
CA LYS A 48 2.60 -11.44 -15.39
C LYS A 48 1.33 -11.01 -14.66
N ILE A 49 1.39 -10.81 -13.34
CA ILE A 49 0.25 -10.28 -12.58
C ILE A 49 0.02 -8.82 -12.94
N ILE A 50 1.08 -8.00 -13.02
CA ILE A 50 0.99 -6.58 -13.40
C ILE A 50 0.38 -6.46 -14.81
N ASP A 51 0.91 -7.18 -15.79
CA ASP A 51 0.42 -7.18 -17.18
C ASP A 51 -1.06 -7.55 -17.28
N ALA A 52 -1.54 -8.43 -16.40
CA ALA A 52 -2.93 -8.86 -16.38
C ALA A 52 -3.86 -7.95 -15.55
N THR A 53 -3.36 -6.94 -14.83
CA THR A 53 -4.17 -6.18 -13.85
C THR A 53 -4.00 -4.66 -13.90
N TYR A 54 -3.01 -4.12 -14.61
CA TYR A 54 -2.66 -2.68 -14.54
C TYR A 54 -3.79 -1.73 -14.96
N ASP A 55 -4.68 -2.20 -15.82
CA ASP A 55 -5.87 -1.51 -16.33
C ASP A 55 -7.09 -1.57 -15.39
N LEU A 56 -6.98 -2.26 -14.25
CA LEU A 56 -8.09 -2.50 -13.33
C LEU A 56 -7.84 -2.01 -11.89
N VAL A 57 -6.65 -1.49 -11.60
CA VAL A 57 -6.20 -1.19 -10.24
C VAL A 57 -5.75 0.26 -10.16
N ALA A 58 -5.87 0.90 -9.01
CA ALA A 58 -5.33 2.24 -8.82
C ALA A 58 -3.80 2.21 -8.73
N CYS A 59 -3.26 1.25 -7.99
CA CYS A 59 -1.83 1.18 -7.68
C CYS A 59 -1.38 -0.25 -7.31
N TYR A 60 -0.09 -0.41 -7.14
CA TYR A 60 0.53 -1.61 -6.58
C TYR A 60 1.23 -1.28 -5.27
N LYS A 61 1.23 -2.23 -4.33
CA LYS A 61 2.02 -2.17 -3.10
C LYS A 61 3.00 -3.33 -3.06
N VAL A 62 4.25 -3.08 -2.71
CA VAL A 62 5.30 -4.11 -2.66
C VAL A 62 5.87 -4.17 -1.24
N GLN A 63 5.61 -5.25 -0.51
CA GLN A 63 6.12 -5.47 0.85
C GLN A 63 7.57 -5.96 0.82
N ILE A 64 8.50 -5.07 1.17
CA ILE A 64 9.93 -5.30 1.02
C ILE A 64 10.45 -6.51 1.81
N ALA A 65 9.83 -6.84 2.95
CA ALA A 65 10.22 -7.99 3.76
C ALA A 65 10.13 -9.32 2.99
N CYS A 66 9.20 -9.43 2.03
CA CYS A 66 9.08 -10.62 1.18
C CYS A 66 10.26 -10.77 0.19
N TYR A 67 11.00 -9.70 -0.05
CA TYR A 67 12.15 -9.66 -0.95
C TYR A 67 13.46 -9.68 -0.16
N GLU A 68 13.56 -8.94 0.95
CA GLU A 68 14.70 -8.99 1.88
C GLU A 68 14.97 -10.42 2.38
N ALA A 69 13.92 -11.23 2.58
CA ALA A 69 14.02 -12.65 2.95
C ALA A 69 14.81 -13.52 1.94
N PHE A 70 14.97 -13.06 0.70
CA PHE A 70 15.74 -13.72 -0.36
C PHE A 70 17.10 -13.06 -0.62
N GLY A 71 17.52 -12.13 0.26
CA GLY A 71 18.78 -11.40 0.13
C GLY A 71 18.88 -10.60 -1.16
N ILE A 72 20.06 -10.59 -1.78
CA ILE A 72 20.35 -9.75 -2.96
C ILE A 72 19.49 -10.13 -4.16
N GLU A 73 19.21 -11.42 -4.39
CA GLU A 73 18.37 -11.85 -5.50
C GLU A 73 16.92 -11.36 -5.33
N GLY A 74 16.42 -11.35 -4.10
CA GLY A 74 15.13 -10.73 -3.79
C GLY A 74 15.14 -9.21 -4.01
N LEU A 75 16.18 -8.51 -3.56
CA LEU A 75 16.28 -7.06 -3.73
C LEU A 75 16.43 -6.63 -5.20
N LYS A 76 17.11 -7.43 -6.04
CA LYS A 76 17.12 -7.23 -7.49
C LYS A 76 15.72 -7.40 -8.10
N ALA A 77 14.97 -8.44 -7.68
CA ALA A 77 13.59 -8.63 -8.13
C ALA A 77 12.67 -7.50 -7.65
N TYR A 78 12.87 -7.01 -6.43
CA TYR A 78 12.17 -5.85 -5.87
C TYR A 78 12.42 -4.60 -6.72
N SER A 79 13.68 -4.26 -6.97
CA SER A 79 14.08 -3.14 -7.83
C SER A 79 13.42 -3.21 -9.21
N ARG A 80 13.53 -4.36 -9.89
CA ARG A 80 12.90 -4.56 -11.21
C ARG A 80 11.38 -4.46 -11.17
N THR A 81 10.75 -4.97 -10.10
CA THR A 81 9.30 -4.89 -9.93
C THR A 81 8.84 -3.44 -9.77
N LEU A 82 9.49 -2.65 -8.91
CA LEU A 82 9.18 -1.23 -8.73
C LEU A 82 9.32 -0.45 -10.04
N LYS A 83 10.46 -0.65 -10.73
CA LYS A 83 10.73 -0.02 -12.03
C LYS A 83 9.65 -0.37 -13.06
N TYR A 84 9.28 -1.65 -13.16
CA TYR A 84 8.29 -2.10 -14.13
C TYR A 84 6.89 -1.53 -13.89
N ILE A 85 6.47 -1.40 -12.62
CA ILE A 85 5.18 -0.77 -12.28
C ILE A 85 5.17 0.69 -12.75
N ARG A 86 6.27 1.43 -12.51
CA ARG A 86 6.42 2.82 -12.95
C ARG A 86 6.47 2.96 -14.47
N GLU A 87 7.15 2.05 -15.17
CA GLU A 87 7.17 1.99 -16.64
C GLU A 87 5.77 1.74 -17.24
N LYS A 88 4.90 1.02 -16.52
CA LYS A 88 3.48 0.86 -16.87
C LYS A 88 2.62 2.08 -16.53
N GLY A 89 3.22 3.17 -16.05
CA GLY A 89 2.54 4.40 -15.68
C GLY A 89 1.77 4.33 -14.36
N LYS A 90 1.82 3.22 -13.63
CA LYS A 90 1.04 3.01 -12.40
C LYS A 90 1.78 3.54 -11.18
N VAL A 91 1.01 3.94 -10.16
CA VAL A 91 1.55 4.34 -8.87
C VAL A 91 2.07 3.11 -8.10
N VAL A 92 3.25 3.22 -7.51
CA VAL A 92 3.84 2.17 -6.67
C VAL A 92 4.07 2.62 -5.23
N ILE A 93 3.60 1.79 -4.29
CA ILE A 93 3.77 1.96 -2.84
C ILE A 93 4.79 0.93 -2.33
N ALA A 94 5.94 1.39 -1.89
CA ALA A 94 6.93 0.58 -1.19
C ALA A 94 6.55 0.44 0.29
N ASP A 95 6.10 -0.74 0.69
CA ASP A 95 5.64 -0.99 2.05
C ASP A 95 6.81 -1.42 2.97
N ILE A 96 7.57 -0.42 3.43
CA ILE A 96 8.87 -0.59 4.12
C ILE A 96 8.81 -0.30 5.64
N LYS A 97 7.80 0.44 6.09
CA LYS A 97 7.52 0.82 7.49
C LYS A 97 8.75 1.34 8.27
N ARG A 98 9.64 2.08 7.62
CA ARG A 98 10.85 2.63 8.26
C ARG A 98 10.46 3.66 9.33
N GLY A 99 11.22 3.73 10.41
CA GLY A 99 10.96 4.60 11.56
C GLY A 99 12.27 4.89 12.29
N ASP A 100 13.18 5.53 11.58
CA ASP A 100 14.46 6.05 12.10
C ASP A 100 14.40 7.58 12.07
N ILE A 101 15.42 8.28 12.58
CA ILE A 101 15.40 9.74 12.72
C ILE A 101 16.51 10.43 11.94
N LEU A 102 16.29 11.71 11.62
CA LEU A 102 17.29 12.64 11.11
C LEU A 102 18.11 12.06 9.94
N SER A 103 19.44 12.03 10.04
CA SER A 103 20.34 11.61 8.96
C SER A 103 20.10 10.17 8.48
N THR A 104 19.68 9.26 9.37
CA THR A 104 19.40 7.88 8.97
C THR A 104 18.10 7.80 8.17
N ALA A 105 17.06 8.54 8.59
CA ALA A 105 15.83 8.67 7.82
C ALA A 105 16.07 9.32 6.45
N GLU A 106 17.01 10.25 6.32
CA GLU A 106 17.40 10.80 5.02
C GLU A 106 17.99 9.75 4.07
N MET A 107 18.74 8.78 4.61
CA MET A 107 19.26 7.66 3.82
C MET A 107 18.14 6.72 3.38
N TYR A 108 17.14 6.45 4.22
CA TYR A 108 15.96 5.70 3.79
C TYR A 108 15.14 6.46 2.74
N ALA A 109 14.99 7.77 2.90
CA ALA A 109 14.32 8.61 1.91
C ALA A 109 15.04 8.56 0.56
N LYS A 110 16.37 8.69 0.54
CA LYS A 110 17.18 8.49 -0.68
C LYS A 110 17.02 7.08 -1.25
N ALA A 111 17.15 6.05 -0.41
CA ALA A 111 17.06 4.67 -0.86
C ALA A 111 15.73 4.37 -1.57
N HIS A 112 14.61 4.90 -1.07
CA HIS A 112 13.28 4.53 -1.55
C HIS A 112 12.57 5.59 -2.40
N PHE A 113 13.14 6.78 -2.58
CA PHE A 113 12.64 7.79 -3.51
C PHE A 113 13.60 8.10 -4.66
N GLU A 114 14.78 7.48 -4.68
CA GLU A 114 15.76 7.57 -5.77
C GLU A 114 16.34 6.20 -6.11
N GLY A 115 16.97 6.08 -7.28
CA GLY A 115 17.78 4.93 -7.65
C GLY A 115 16.99 3.61 -7.74
N ASP A 116 17.66 2.52 -7.35
CA ASP A 116 17.18 1.16 -7.62
C ASP A 116 15.88 0.80 -6.91
N PHE A 117 15.59 1.41 -5.76
CA PHE A 117 14.38 1.14 -4.98
C PHE A 117 13.37 2.29 -5.00
N GLU A 118 13.47 3.18 -6.00
CA GLU A 118 12.58 4.31 -6.17
C GLU A 118 11.10 3.87 -6.27
N ALA A 119 10.29 4.41 -5.35
CA ALA A 119 8.84 4.32 -5.35
C ALA A 119 8.19 5.70 -5.41
N ASP A 120 6.87 5.73 -5.60
CA ASP A 120 6.06 6.94 -5.56
C ASP A 120 5.61 7.26 -4.13
N PHE A 121 5.22 6.22 -3.40
CA PHE A 121 4.90 6.29 -1.98
C PHE A 121 5.69 5.26 -1.18
N ILE A 122 5.96 5.58 0.09
CA ILE A 122 6.51 4.61 1.06
C ILE A 122 5.64 4.57 2.32
N THR A 123 5.67 3.46 3.05
CA THR A 123 5.10 3.42 4.41
C THR A 123 6.15 3.75 5.46
N VAL A 124 5.77 4.53 6.48
CA VAL A 124 6.67 4.96 7.58
C VAL A 124 6.00 4.80 8.95
N ASN A 125 6.80 4.56 9.98
CA ASN A 125 6.35 4.42 11.37
C ASN A 125 6.64 5.71 12.16
N PRO A 126 5.62 6.38 12.73
CA PRO A 126 5.78 7.67 13.40
C PRO A 126 6.21 7.57 14.86
N TYR A 127 6.55 6.38 15.38
CA TYR A 127 6.78 6.17 16.81
C TYR A 127 7.81 7.13 17.42
N MET A 128 8.86 7.49 16.68
CA MET A 128 9.89 8.43 17.13
C MET A 128 9.53 9.91 16.92
N GLY A 129 8.28 10.21 16.56
CA GLY A 129 7.77 11.58 16.37
C GLY A 129 8.10 12.18 15.01
N LEU A 130 8.01 13.52 14.93
CA LEU A 130 8.22 14.28 13.69
C LEU A 130 9.63 14.09 13.11
N ASP A 131 10.64 13.80 13.93
CA ASP A 131 12.01 13.56 13.45
C ASP A 131 12.13 12.30 12.58
N ALA A 132 11.17 11.38 12.67
CA ALA A 132 11.04 10.23 11.78
C ALA A 132 10.23 10.50 10.51
N ILE A 133 9.67 11.71 10.36
CA ILE A 133 8.77 12.07 9.26
C ILE A 133 9.30 13.25 8.44
N SER A 134 9.79 14.30 9.11
CA SER A 134 10.29 15.52 8.47
C SER A 134 11.46 15.30 7.49
N PRO A 135 12.34 14.29 7.63
CA PRO A 135 13.39 14.04 6.63
C PRO A 135 12.87 13.71 5.23
N TYR A 136 11.63 13.22 5.12
CA TYR A 136 10.98 12.94 3.84
C TYR A 136 10.39 14.21 3.19
N PHE A 137 10.23 15.32 3.93
CA PHE A 137 9.59 16.54 3.42
C PHE A 137 10.30 17.15 2.22
N LYS A 138 11.64 16.99 2.13
CA LYS A 138 12.39 17.44 0.94
C LYS A 138 11.90 16.80 -0.36
N TYR A 139 11.47 15.53 -0.30
CA TYR A 139 10.89 14.83 -1.44
C TYR A 139 9.40 15.15 -1.62
N LEU A 140 8.66 15.32 -0.52
CA LEU A 140 7.24 15.70 -0.61
C LEU A 140 7.06 17.09 -1.25
N ASN A 141 7.99 18.02 -0.99
CA ASN A 141 7.99 19.37 -1.57
C ASN A 141 8.13 19.37 -3.09
N THR A 142 8.63 18.31 -3.72
CA THR A 142 8.66 18.21 -5.19
C THR A 142 7.26 17.93 -5.76
N GLY A 143 6.35 17.42 -4.93
CA GLY A 143 5.02 16.99 -5.35
C GLY A 143 5.01 15.63 -6.06
N GLU A 144 6.15 14.97 -6.20
CA GLU A 144 6.30 13.70 -6.93
C GLU A 144 6.33 12.46 -6.02
N LYS A 145 6.54 12.67 -4.71
CA LYS A 145 6.66 11.60 -3.72
C LYS A 145 5.67 11.79 -2.57
N GLY A 146 5.25 10.69 -1.96
CA GLY A 146 4.30 10.67 -0.84
C GLY A 146 4.66 9.63 0.23
N ILE A 147 4.03 9.72 1.40
CA ILE A 147 4.19 8.75 2.48
C ILE A 147 2.84 8.32 3.05
N PHE A 148 2.76 7.08 3.53
CA PHE A 148 1.65 6.58 4.34
C PHE A 148 2.16 6.24 5.74
N VAL A 149 1.68 6.98 6.74
CA VAL A 149 2.12 6.86 8.12
C VAL A 149 1.27 5.83 8.86
N LEU A 150 1.88 4.92 9.64
CA LEU A 150 1.14 3.96 10.45
C LEU A 150 0.30 4.67 11.52
N ILE A 151 -1.02 4.46 11.51
CA ILE A 151 -1.95 5.03 12.51
C ILE A 151 -2.63 3.91 13.28
N ARG A 152 -3.42 3.08 12.59
CA ARG A 152 -4.24 2.04 13.21
C ARG A 152 -4.17 0.75 12.41
N THR A 153 -3.36 -0.21 12.83
CA THR A 153 -3.07 -1.42 12.06
C THR A 153 -4.04 -2.57 12.38
N SER A 154 -4.19 -3.53 11.46
CA SER A 154 -5.21 -4.59 11.55
C SER A 154 -4.84 -5.82 12.38
N ASN A 155 -3.62 -5.88 12.93
CA ASN A 155 -3.16 -7.02 13.74
C ASN A 155 -3.78 -7.02 15.14
N LYS A 156 -4.01 -8.21 15.72
CA LYS A 156 -4.63 -8.37 17.06
C LYS A 156 -3.87 -7.68 18.20
N SER A 157 -2.53 -7.66 18.13
CA SER A 157 -1.65 -7.04 19.13
C SER A 157 -1.52 -5.52 18.98
N SER A 158 -2.20 -4.91 18.00
CA SER A 158 -2.19 -3.45 17.84
C SER A 158 -2.66 -2.71 19.10
N LYS A 159 -3.62 -3.31 19.83
CA LYS A 159 -4.15 -2.82 21.11
C LYS A 159 -3.10 -2.62 22.21
N ASP A 160 -1.97 -3.33 22.14
CA ASP A 160 -0.92 -3.28 23.16
C ASP A 160 -0.33 -1.85 23.29
N PHE A 161 -0.36 -1.08 22.19
CA PHE A 161 0.10 0.32 22.18
C PHE A 161 -0.96 1.28 21.64
N GLN A 162 -1.60 0.95 20.52
CA GLN A 162 -2.41 1.90 19.76
C GLN A 162 -3.68 2.33 20.53
N GLU A 163 -4.19 1.47 21.40
CA GLU A 163 -5.38 1.72 22.23
C GLU A 163 -5.03 2.26 23.63
N LEU A 164 -3.73 2.48 23.93
CA LEU A 164 -3.35 3.09 25.20
C LEU A 164 -3.99 4.48 25.32
N ASN A 165 -4.58 4.75 26.49
CA ASN A 165 -5.21 6.03 26.77
C ASN A 165 -4.14 7.09 27.07
N VAL A 166 -4.11 8.16 26.29
CA VAL A 166 -3.25 9.33 26.46
C VAL A 166 -4.16 10.55 26.50
N ASP A 167 -4.26 11.19 27.67
CA ASP A 167 -5.14 12.36 27.89
C ASP A 167 -6.60 12.12 27.47
N ASN A 168 -7.19 11.01 27.91
CA ASN A 168 -8.57 10.59 27.60
C ASN A 168 -8.84 10.31 26.11
N LYS A 169 -7.79 10.03 25.34
CA LYS A 169 -7.88 9.68 23.93
C LYS A 169 -6.95 8.49 23.62
N PRO A 170 -7.40 7.47 22.86
CA PRO A 170 -6.51 6.43 22.36
C PRO A 170 -5.30 6.99 21.59
N LEU A 171 -4.13 6.38 21.80
CA LEU A 171 -2.87 6.80 21.17
C LEU A 171 -2.99 6.93 19.64
N TYR A 172 -3.70 6.02 18.97
CA TYR A 172 -3.86 6.07 17.52
C TYR A 172 -4.55 7.37 17.03
N LEU A 173 -5.46 7.94 17.81
CA LEU A 173 -6.10 9.22 17.46
C LEU A 173 -5.13 10.38 17.64
N LYS A 174 -4.24 10.33 18.65
CA LYS A 174 -3.15 11.32 18.79
C LYS A 174 -2.15 11.23 17.65
N VAL A 175 -1.85 10.03 17.16
CA VAL A 175 -1.05 9.85 15.96
C VAL A 175 -1.78 10.44 14.74
N ALA A 176 -3.06 10.15 14.55
CA ALA A 176 -3.85 10.68 13.44
C ALA A 176 -3.92 12.22 13.42
N GLU A 177 -4.11 12.86 14.59
CA GLU A 177 -4.06 14.33 14.74
C GLU A 177 -2.72 14.90 14.25
N ASN A 178 -1.61 14.27 14.65
CA ASN A 178 -0.28 14.71 14.22
C ASN A 178 -0.05 14.51 12.72
N VAL A 179 -0.46 13.37 12.17
CA VAL A 179 -0.33 13.10 10.72
C VAL A 179 -1.14 14.09 9.90
N GLN A 180 -2.37 14.40 10.32
CA GLN A 180 -3.18 15.45 9.70
C GLN A 180 -2.44 16.79 9.71
N LYS A 181 -1.93 17.20 10.88
CA LYS A 181 -1.19 18.47 11.03
C LYS A 181 0.05 18.53 10.14
N TRP A 182 0.85 17.45 10.09
CA TRP A 182 2.03 17.41 9.22
C TRP A 182 1.67 17.48 7.74
N GLY A 183 0.50 16.95 7.36
CA GLY A 183 0.01 16.92 5.99
C GLY A 183 -0.57 18.24 5.46
N GLU A 184 -0.86 19.23 6.31
CA GLU A 184 -1.52 20.50 5.94
C GLU A 184 -0.77 21.28 4.85
N SER A 185 0.56 21.21 4.83
CA SER A 185 1.39 21.92 3.84
C SER A 185 1.56 21.17 2.51
N PHE A 186 1.00 19.96 2.38
CA PHE A 186 1.23 19.05 1.24
C PHE A 186 -0.06 18.65 0.52
N ILE A 187 -1.08 19.51 0.53
CA ILE A 187 -2.39 19.23 -0.05
C ILE A 187 -2.35 19.44 -1.57
N GLY A 188 -2.73 18.39 -2.32
CA GLY A 188 -2.89 18.42 -3.77
C GLY A 188 -4.23 19.03 -4.22
N LYS A 189 -4.42 19.13 -5.54
CA LYS A 189 -5.66 19.67 -6.13
C LYS A 189 -6.89 18.80 -5.83
N SER A 190 -6.67 17.51 -5.60
CA SER A 190 -7.67 16.56 -5.12
C SER A 190 -8.19 16.89 -3.72
N GLY A 191 -7.53 17.77 -2.97
CA GLY A 191 -7.83 18.06 -1.57
C GLY A 191 -7.21 17.05 -0.59
N PHE A 192 -6.47 16.06 -1.09
CA PHE A 192 -5.74 15.10 -0.26
C PHE A 192 -4.26 15.45 -0.13
N SER A 193 -3.67 15.10 1.01
CA SER A 193 -2.25 15.32 1.32
C SER A 193 -1.34 14.22 0.77
N LEU A 194 -0.09 14.58 0.45
CA LEU A 194 1.00 13.62 0.23
C LEU A 194 1.38 12.82 1.48
N ILE A 195 0.94 13.26 2.67
CA ILE A 195 1.06 12.52 3.92
C ILE A 195 -0.29 11.85 4.22
N GLY A 196 -0.38 10.57 3.87
CA GLY A 196 -1.53 9.71 4.13
C GLY A 196 -1.38 8.87 5.40
N GLY A 197 -2.42 8.10 5.71
CA GLY A 197 -2.48 7.20 6.86
C GLY A 197 -2.63 5.74 6.48
N VAL A 198 -2.04 4.83 7.24
CA VAL A 198 -2.34 3.39 7.19
C VAL A 198 -3.35 3.06 8.28
N VAL A 199 -4.56 2.70 7.86
CA VAL A 199 -5.69 2.37 8.74
C VAL A 199 -6.32 1.06 8.26
N GLY A 200 -6.32 0.05 9.12
CA GLY A 200 -6.82 -1.28 8.81
C GLY A 200 -8.34 -1.35 8.81
N LEU A 201 -8.91 -2.17 7.91
CA LEU A 201 -10.35 -2.33 7.76
C LEU A 201 -11.02 -3.15 8.89
N THR A 202 -10.24 -3.75 9.80
CA THR A 202 -10.75 -4.60 10.89
C THR A 202 -11.51 -3.84 11.98
N PHE A 203 -11.41 -2.50 12.02
CA PHE A 203 -12.07 -1.66 13.02
C PHE A 203 -12.84 -0.50 12.37
N PRO A 204 -14.00 -0.76 11.71
CA PRO A 204 -14.70 0.26 10.93
C PRO A 204 -15.11 1.52 11.71
N LYS A 205 -15.48 1.38 12.99
CA LYS A 205 -15.83 2.52 13.85
C LYS A 205 -14.64 3.47 14.09
N GLU A 206 -13.49 2.89 14.42
CA GLU A 206 -12.25 3.63 14.66
C GLU A 206 -11.73 4.26 13.37
N PHE A 207 -11.90 3.57 12.23
CA PHE A 207 -11.63 4.15 10.92
C PHE A 207 -12.50 5.40 10.70
N LEU A 208 -13.82 5.29 10.87
CA LEU A 208 -14.73 6.42 10.67
C LEU A 208 -14.38 7.61 11.58
N GLU A 209 -13.99 7.35 12.82
CA GLU A 209 -13.52 8.39 13.74
C GLU A 209 -12.26 9.12 13.19
N ILE A 210 -11.26 8.36 12.73
CA ILE A 210 -10.06 8.93 12.10
C ILE A 210 -10.43 9.72 10.84
N LYS A 211 -11.25 9.14 9.94
CA LYS A 211 -11.67 9.77 8.68
C LYS A 211 -12.36 11.12 8.95
N ASN A 212 -13.30 11.16 9.90
CA ASN A 212 -14.06 12.37 10.22
C ASN A 212 -13.18 13.46 10.82
N MET A 213 -12.12 13.08 11.54
CA MET A 213 -11.15 14.02 12.11
C MET A 213 -10.11 14.50 11.09
N CYS A 214 -9.80 13.70 10.07
CA CYS A 214 -8.68 13.91 9.15
C CYS A 214 -9.15 14.06 7.69
N GLY A 215 -9.90 15.13 7.39
CA GLY A 215 -10.59 15.29 6.10
C GLY A 215 -9.70 15.38 4.85
N ASN A 216 -8.41 15.72 5.00
CA ASN A 216 -7.44 15.79 3.89
C ASN A 216 -6.52 14.57 3.81
N MET A 217 -6.69 13.58 4.70
CA MET A 217 -5.84 12.40 4.72
C MET A 217 -6.32 11.38 3.69
N PHE A 218 -5.39 10.86 2.90
CA PHE A 218 -5.62 9.71 2.03
C PHE A 218 -5.18 8.42 2.73
N PHE A 219 -5.93 7.34 2.56
CA PHE A 219 -5.72 6.11 3.32
C PHE A 219 -5.16 4.97 2.47
N LEU A 220 -4.13 4.30 2.99
CA LEU A 220 -3.76 2.95 2.58
C LEU A 220 -4.47 1.97 3.51
N ILE A 221 -5.38 1.17 2.96
CA ILE A 221 -6.33 0.35 3.72
C ILE A 221 -5.97 -1.14 3.59
N PRO A 222 -5.14 -1.71 4.49
CA PRO A 222 -4.95 -3.15 4.53
C PRO A 222 -6.16 -3.85 5.18
N GLY A 223 -6.29 -5.14 4.88
CA GLY A 223 -7.18 -6.03 5.63
C GLY A 223 -8.44 -6.49 4.90
N TYR A 224 -8.58 -6.17 3.62
CA TYR A 224 -9.60 -6.77 2.78
C TYR A 224 -9.37 -8.27 2.56
N GLY A 225 -10.45 -9.05 2.55
CA GLY A 225 -10.47 -10.48 2.25
C GLY A 225 -9.81 -11.33 3.34
N ALA A 226 -8.52 -11.64 3.20
CA ALA A 226 -7.82 -12.60 4.06
C ALA A 226 -7.71 -12.21 5.55
N GLN A 227 -8.08 -10.96 5.91
CA GLN A 227 -8.16 -10.49 7.29
C GLN A 227 -9.60 -10.16 7.72
N GLY A 228 -10.60 -10.47 6.88
CA GLY A 228 -12.02 -10.40 7.21
C GLY A 228 -12.78 -9.17 6.69
N GLY A 229 -12.08 -8.12 6.23
CA GLY A 229 -12.75 -6.93 5.70
C GLY A 229 -13.37 -7.16 4.33
N THR A 230 -14.49 -6.48 4.06
CA THR A 230 -15.33 -6.63 2.86
C THR A 230 -15.60 -5.28 2.19
N GLY A 231 -16.20 -5.28 1.00
CA GLY A 231 -16.64 -4.05 0.34
C GLY A 231 -17.72 -3.29 1.12
N GLU A 232 -18.54 -4.00 1.91
CA GLU A 232 -19.60 -3.41 2.73
C GLU A 232 -19.02 -2.54 3.85
N ASP A 233 -17.92 -2.96 4.47
CA ASP A 233 -17.22 -2.19 5.51
C ASP A 233 -16.72 -0.82 5.01
N LEU A 234 -16.52 -0.70 3.68
CA LEU A 234 -16.07 0.53 3.04
C LEU A 234 -17.22 1.47 2.66
N LYS A 235 -18.48 1.03 2.77
CA LYS A 235 -19.66 1.82 2.40
C LYS A 235 -19.67 3.19 3.07
N GLU A 236 -19.66 3.22 4.41
CA GLU A 236 -19.69 4.50 5.14
C GLU A 236 -18.35 5.25 5.06
N ILE A 237 -17.23 4.53 4.86
CA ILE A 237 -15.90 5.15 4.73
C ILE A 237 -15.83 5.96 3.43
N PHE A 238 -16.28 5.40 2.31
CA PHE A 238 -16.20 6.03 0.98
C PHE A 238 -17.43 6.81 0.56
N LYS A 239 -18.51 6.79 1.35
CA LYS A 239 -19.80 7.45 1.11
C LYS A 239 -19.73 8.86 0.52
N GLU A 240 -18.88 9.72 1.08
CA GLU A 240 -18.74 11.11 0.61
C GLU A 240 -17.70 11.22 -0.51
N LYS A 241 -16.64 10.40 -0.41
CA LYS A 241 -15.49 10.42 -1.31
C LYS A 241 -14.65 9.16 -1.11
N MET A 242 -14.19 8.55 -2.20
CA MET A 242 -13.17 7.49 -2.14
C MET A 242 -11.83 8.05 -1.64
N CYS A 243 -11.61 7.99 -0.33
CA CYS A 243 -10.47 8.58 0.36
C CYS A 243 -9.29 7.62 0.55
N GLY A 244 -9.21 6.52 -0.21
CA GLY A 244 -8.12 5.57 -0.03
C GLY A 244 -8.00 4.51 -1.11
N VAL A 245 -6.94 3.72 -0.99
CA VAL A 245 -6.76 2.48 -1.74
C VAL A 245 -6.82 1.28 -0.81
N VAL A 246 -7.52 0.23 -1.26
CA VAL A 246 -7.80 -0.98 -0.51
C VAL A 246 -6.85 -2.08 -0.96
N ASN A 247 -5.95 -2.47 -0.06
CA ASN A 247 -4.93 -3.46 -0.37
C ASN A 247 -5.45 -4.89 -0.23
N SER A 248 -5.22 -5.70 -1.26
CA SER A 248 -5.32 -7.15 -1.21
C SER A 248 -4.08 -7.78 -1.86
N SER A 249 -3.47 -8.71 -1.13
CA SER A 249 -2.24 -9.39 -1.53
C SER A 249 -2.54 -10.86 -1.82
N ARG A 250 -2.52 -11.70 -0.78
CA ARG A 250 -2.79 -13.15 -0.86
C ARG A 250 -4.09 -13.50 -1.58
N GLY A 251 -5.15 -12.70 -1.41
CA GLY A 251 -6.44 -12.93 -2.08
C GLY A 251 -6.36 -12.85 -3.60
N ILE A 252 -5.38 -12.14 -4.14
CA ILE A 252 -5.17 -11.95 -5.58
C ILE A 252 -4.01 -12.83 -6.07
N ILE A 253 -2.81 -12.67 -5.48
CA ILE A 253 -1.61 -13.30 -6.03
C ILE A 253 -1.56 -14.83 -5.81
N LYS A 254 -2.34 -15.35 -4.83
CA LYS A 254 -2.50 -16.81 -4.62
C LYS A 254 -3.78 -17.39 -5.22
N ALA A 255 -4.55 -16.61 -6.00
CA ALA A 255 -5.84 -17.05 -6.54
C ALA A 255 -5.76 -18.35 -7.38
N HIS A 256 -4.57 -18.67 -7.87
CA HIS A 256 -4.29 -19.82 -8.69
C HIS A 256 -3.95 -21.10 -7.92
N LYS A 257 -3.56 -20.98 -6.64
CA LYS A 257 -3.15 -22.11 -5.82
C LYS A 257 -4.31 -23.07 -5.58
N GLY A 258 -4.09 -24.35 -5.85
CA GLY A 258 -5.12 -25.39 -5.78
C GLY A 258 -6.19 -25.31 -6.88
N ILE A 259 -6.03 -24.48 -7.91
CA ILE A 259 -6.97 -24.36 -9.04
C ILE A 259 -6.25 -24.55 -10.38
N ASP A 260 -5.27 -23.71 -10.68
CA ASP A 260 -4.46 -23.76 -11.90
C ASP A 260 -3.07 -23.21 -11.59
N GLU A 261 -2.13 -24.09 -11.24
CA GLU A 261 -0.74 -23.71 -10.93
C GLU A 261 0.16 -23.67 -12.17
N GLY A 262 -0.46 -23.57 -13.35
CA GLY A 262 0.20 -23.53 -14.65
C GLY A 262 0.44 -22.11 -15.17
N LEU A 263 0.46 -21.99 -16.49
CA LEU A 263 0.85 -20.76 -17.20
C LEU A 263 -0.20 -19.63 -17.13
N LYS A 264 -1.43 -19.93 -16.69
CA LYS A 264 -2.58 -19.00 -16.69
C LYS A 264 -2.91 -18.43 -15.31
N PHE A 265 -2.05 -18.59 -14.31
CA PHE A 265 -2.27 -18.07 -12.96
C PHE A 265 -2.62 -16.56 -12.91
N ASN A 266 -2.12 -15.77 -13.86
CA ASN A 266 -2.38 -14.35 -13.99
C ASN A 266 -3.83 -14.03 -14.40
N GLU A 267 -4.50 -14.91 -15.14
CA GLU A 267 -5.94 -14.76 -15.46
C GLU A 267 -6.80 -14.88 -14.19
N LEU A 268 -6.42 -15.78 -13.28
CA LEU A 268 -7.08 -15.94 -11.98
C LEU A 268 -6.83 -14.74 -11.07
N ALA A 269 -5.62 -14.18 -11.08
CA ALA A 269 -5.32 -12.92 -10.37
C ALA A 269 -6.20 -11.77 -10.91
N ARG A 270 -6.31 -11.62 -12.24
CA ARG A 270 -7.21 -10.64 -12.87
C ARG A 270 -8.66 -10.83 -12.44
N LYS A 271 -9.16 -12.07 -12.44
CA LYS A 271 -10.53 -12.38 -12.00
C LYS A 271 -10.79 -11.95 -10.54
N GLN A 272 -9.82 -12.13 -9.64
CA GLN A 272 -9.97 -11.67 -8.25
C GLN A 272 -9.94 -10.15 -8.12
N VAL A 273 -9.14 -9.45 -8.94
CA VAL A 273 -9.17 -7.98 -9.00
C VAL A 273 -10.55 -7.48 -9.42
N ILE A 274 -11.13 -8.05 -10.48
CA ILE A 274 -12.48 -7.69 -10.95
C ILE A 274 -13.51 -7.91 -9.83
N LYS A 275 -13.51 -9.11 -9.22
CA LYS A 275 -14.43 -9.45 -8.14
C LYS A 275 -14.32 -8.48 -6.95
N MET A 276 -13.10 -8.13 -6.55
CA MET A 276 -12.86 -7.18 -5.46
C MET A 276 -13.35 -5.78 -5.82
N LYS A 277 -13.08 -5.33 -7.05
CA LYS A 277 -13.54 -4.02 -7.54
C LYS A 277 -15.07 -3.95 -7.53
N GLU A 278 -15.76 -4.96 -8.06
CA GLU A 278 -17.23 -5.04 -8.05
C GLU A 278 -17.81 -5.06 -6.63
N ASP A 279 -17.21 -5.84 -5.72
CA ASP A 279 -17.64 -5.91 -4.32
C ASP A 279 -17.53 -4.56 -3.59
N ILE A 280 -16.51 -3.75 -3.90
CA ILE A 280 -16.34 -2.42 -3.31
C ILE A 280 -17.30 -1.42 -3.96
N LEU A 281 -17.35 -1.37 -5.30
CA LEU A 281 -18.06 -0.31 -6.03
C LEU A 281 -19.58 -0.43 -5.95
N ARG A 282 -20.14 -1.64 -5.76
CA ARG A 282 -21.60 -1.82 -5.58
C ARG A 282 -22.19 -1.07 -4.38
N TRP A 283 -21.34 -0.58 -3.46
CA TRP A 283 -21.74 0.20 -2.29
C TRP A 283 -21.55 1.71 -2.47
N GLN A 284 -21.04 2.14 -3.63
CA GLN A 284 -20.73 3.54 -3.96
C GLN A 284 -21.69 4.11 -5.03
N GLU A 285 -22.71 3.35 -5.40
CA GLU A 285 -23.81 3.75 -6.29
C GLU A 285 -24.90 4.53 -5.56
#